data_AF-A0A158NJJ6-F1
#
_entry.id   AF-A0A158NJJ6-F1
#
_cell.length_a   1.000
_cell.length_b   1.000
_cell.length_c   1.000
_cell.angle_alpha   90.00
_cell.angle_beta   90.00
_cell.angle_gamma   90.00
#
_symmetry.space_group_name_H-M   'P 1'
#
loop_
_entity.id
_entity.type
_entity.pdbx_description
1 polymer ?
#
loop_
_entity_poly.entity_id
_entity_poly.type
_entity_poly.pdbx_seq_one_letter_code
_entity_poly.pdbx_strand_id
1 'polypeptide(L)'
;MAIVESYWTPCIWSNSVKTGCKAIAFYTVAISIVLITLISYQLAGGDSTQLYNPLFEADVRGSMQVVGGFLIFYLLLLIICALLMVYGVKEGVRGWLLPWLVGWFIVCLFQLAFGLWLLGGYYIYLDSVFATLCNWLWMSYNIYCWLVVLSMYRIFAKLQSPNIELLWP
;
A
#
# COMPACT_ATOMS: atom_id res chain seq x y z
N MET A 1 6.16 -3.16 22.14
CA MET A 1 7.19 -4.03 21.53
C MET A 1 7.05 -3.92 20.02
N ALA A 2 8.16 -3.92 19.27
CA ALA A 2 8.11 -3.95 17.80
C ALA A 2 7.48 -5.30 17.35
N ILE A 3 6.76 -5.32 16.23
CA ILE A 3 6.20 -6.58 15.69
C ILE A 3 7.29 -7.31 14.92
N VAL A 4 8.09 -6.55 14.16
CA VAL A 4 9.23 -7.04 13.39
C VAL A 4 10.42 -6.12 13.67
N GLU A 5 11.60 -6.70 13.83
CA GLU A 5 12.84 -5.97 14.15
C GLU A 5 13.74 -5.74 12.92
N SER A 6 13.59 -6.58 11.90
CA SER A 6 14.33 -6.51 10.63
C SER A 6 13.40 -6.36 9.44
N TYR A 7 13.93 -5.86 8.33
CA TYR A 7 13.23 -5.83 7.05
C TYR A 7 13.86 -6.84 6.10
N TRP A 8 13.08 -7.83 5.69
CA TRP A 8 13.48 -8.86 4.74
C TRP A 8 12.49 -8.96 3.58
N THR A 9 13.02 -8.94 2.37
CA THR A 9 12.34 -9.27 1.12
C THR A 9 13.32 -10.07 0.27
N PRO A 10 12.87 -10.81 -0.76
CA PRO A 10 13.77 -11.59 -1.61
C PRO A 10 14.91 -10.78 -2.23
N CYS A 11 14.70 -9.48 -2.47
CA CYS A 11 15.67 -8.60 -3.13
C CYS A 11 16.39 -7.64 -2.17
N ILE A 12 15.83 -7.35 -1.00
CA ILE A 12 16.36 -6.36 -0.05
C ILE A 12 16.30 -6.94 1.35
N TRP A 13 17.46 -6.96 2.01
CA TRP A 13 17.58 -7.35 3.41
C TRP A 13 18.25 -6.23 4.22
N SER A 14 17.65 -5.90 5.35
CA SER A 14 18.21 -4.97 6.32
C SER A 14 17.90 -5.38 7.75
N ASN A 15 18.89 -5.28 8.63
CA ASN A 15 18.73 -5.53 10.07
C ASN A 15 18.02 -4.38 10.81
N SER A 16 17.51 -3.38 10.09
CA SER A 16 16.82 -2.23 10.68
C SER A 16 15.51 -1.93 9.97
N VAL A 17 14.43 -1.84 10.76
CA VAL A 17 13.12 -1.34 10.33
C VAL A 17 13.22 0.07 9.73
N LYS A 18 14.16 0.90 10.20
CA LYS A 18 14.38 2.28 9.71
C LYS A 18 14.74 2.29 8.22
N THR A 19 15.64 1.40 7.81
CA THR A 19 16.02 1.24 6.39
C THR A 19 14.89 0.59 5.60
N GLY A 20 14.17 -0.35 6.23
CA GLY A 20 12.95 -0.95 5.67
C GLY A 20 11.91 0.09 5.28
N CYS A 21 11.61 1.06 6.15
CA CYS A 21 10.66 2.14 5.84
C CYS A 21 11.09 2.96 4.62
N LYS A 22 12.39 3.21 4.40
CA LYS A 22 12.88 3.90 3.21
C LYS A 22 12.68 3.07 1.94
N ALA A 23 12.96 1.76 2.00
CA ALA A 23 12.72 0.84 0.90
C ALA A 23 11.22 0.74 0.55
N ILE A 24 10.36 0.70 1.57
CA ILE A 24 8.90 0.68 1.40
C ILE A 24 8.38 1.99 0.81
N ALA A 25 8.95 3.14 1.20
CA ALA A 25 8.62 4.43 0.58
C ALA A 25 8.97 4.44 -0.91
N PHE A 26 10.16 3.98 -1.27
CA PHE A 26 10.57 3.85 -2.67
C PHE A 26 9.64 2.92 -3.44
N TYR A 27 9.34 1.75 -2.88
CA TYR A 27 8.38 0.81 -3.44
C TYR A 27 7.00 1.44 -3.67
N THR A 28 6.49 2.18 -2.69
CA THR A 28 5.21 2.91 -2.77
C THR A 28 5.21 3.91 -3.92
N VAL A 29 6.27 4.69 -4.07
CA VAL A 29 6.37 5.68 -5.15
C VAL A 29 6.45 4.98 -6.51
N ALA A 30 7.30 3.96 -6.64
CA ALA A 30 7.48 3.23 -7.89
C ALA A 30 6.17 2.58 -8.37
N ILE A 31 5.47 1.86 -7.48
CA ILE A 31 4.21 1.22 -7.85
C ILE A 31 3.12 2.23 -8.15
N SER A 32 3.08 3.36 -7.43
CA SER A 32 2.11 4.42 -7.70
C SER A 32 2.31 5.03 -9.09
N ILE A 33 3.55 5.27 -9.50
CA ILE A 33 3.86 5.76 -10.86
C ILE A 33 3.41 4.76 -11.91
N VAL A 34 3.73 3.48 -11.75
CA VAL A 34 3.30 2.43 -12.69
C VAL A 34 1.78 2.36 -12.79
N LEU A 35 1.06 2.38 -11.67
CA LEU A 35 -0.40 2.35 -11.67
C LEU A 35 -1.01 3.62 -12.26
N ILE A 36 -0.47 4.80 -11.97
CA ILE A 36 -0.90 6.06 -12.60
C ILE A 36 -0.74 5.97 -14.13
N THR A 37 0.39 5.47 -14.62
CA THR A 37 0.61 5.32 -16.06
C THR A 37 -0.38 4.34 -16.70
N LEU A 38 -0.66 3.22 -16.04
CA LEU A 38 -1.65 2.23 -16.51
C LEU A 38 -3.06 2.82 -16.57
N ILE A 39 -3.50 3.49 -15.50
CA ILE A 39 -4.82 4.14 -15.44
C ILE A 39 -4.92 5.23 -16.50
N SER A 40 -3.87 6.03 -16.68
CA SER A 40 -3.87 7.12 -17.68
C SER A 40 -3.94 6.59 -19.10
N TYR A 41 -3.27 5.47 -19.39
CA TYR A 41 -3.37 4.76 -20.67
C TYR A 41 -4.79 4.26 -20.93
N GLN A 42 -5.42 3.63 -19.94
CA GLN A 42 -6.79 3.12 -20.05
C GLN A 42 -7.82 4.25 -20.22
N LEU A 43 -7.64 5.37 -19.50
CA LEU A 43 -8.49 6.56 -19.67
C LEU A 43 -8.34 7.23 -21.04
N ALA A 44 -7.21 7.03 -21.71
CA ALA A 44 -6.96 7.53 -23.07
C ALA A 44 -7.49 6.59 -24.17
N GLY A 45 -8.21 5.53 -23.81
CA GLY A 45 -8.77 4.54 -24.75
C GLY A 45 -7.83 3.39 -25.09
N GLY A 46 -6.82 3.14 -24.26
CA GLY A 46 -6.00 1.94 -24.34
C GLY A 46 -6.73 0.70 -23.83
N ASP A 47 -6.50 -0.45 -24.48
CA ASP A 47 -7.16 -1.70 -24.11
C ASP A 47 -6.76 -2.16 -22.70
N SER A 48 -7.74 -2.55 -21.89
CA SER A 48 -7.48 -3.30 -20.66
C SER A 48 -7.58 -4.80 -20.87
N THR A 49 -6.93 -5.59 -20.02
CA THR A 49 -7.21 -7.02 -20.00
C THR A 49 -8.65 -7.23 -19.52
N GLN A 50 -9.33 -8.29 -19.99
CA GLN A 50 -10.70 -8.60 -19.60
C GLN A 50 -10.95 -8.60 -18.07
N LEU A 51 -9.90 -8.85 -17.29
CA LEU A 51 -9.92 -8.81 -15.83
C LEU A 51 -10.19 -7.40 -15.26
N TYR A 52 -9.69 -6.36 -15.93
CA TYR A 52 -9.84 -4.96 -15.52
C TYR A 52 -10.85 -4.19 -16.38
N ASN A 53 -11.36 -4.78 -17.47
CA ASN A 53 -12.41 -4.18 -18.30
C ASN A 53 -13.60 -3.61 -17.49
N PRO A 54 -14.11 -4.30 -16.44
CA PRO A 54 -15.22 -3.75 -15.66
C PRO A 54 -14.89 -2.45 -14.92
N LEU A 55 -13.60 -2.13 -14.73
CA LEU A 55 -13.15 -0.89 -14.08
C LEU A 55 -12.99 0.28 -15.08
N PHE A 56 -12.86 0.03 -16.39
CA PHE A 56 -12.46 1.05 -17.37
C PHE A 56 -13.33 1.12 -18.63
N GLU A 57 -13.88 0.01 -19.12
CA GLU A 57 -14.54 -0.07 -20.44
C GLU A 57 -16.07 -0.21 -20.38
N ALA A 58 -16.64 -0.50 -19.20
CA ALA A 58 -18.06 -0.87 -19.09
C ALA A 58 -19.05 0.32 -19.03
N ASP A 59 -18.62 1.56 -19.24
CA ASP A 59 -19.47 2.74 -19.04
C ASP A 59 -19.65 3.63 -20.28
N VAL A 60 -20.92 3.81 -20.65
CA VAL A 60 -21.37 4.66 -21.75
C VAL A 60 -21.57 6.12 -21.31
N ARG A 61 -21.53 6.42 -20.00
CA ARG A 61 -21.90 7.72 -19.40
C ARG A 61 -20.73 8.60 -18.97
N GLY A 62 -19.48 8.20 -19.21
CA GLY A 62 -18.29 8.98 -18.84
C GLY A 62 -17.97 9.04 -17.34
N SER A 63 -18.68 8.28 -16.49
CA SER A 63 -18.40 8.18 -15.06
C SER A 63 -17.04 7.53 -14.76
N MET A 64 -16.55 6.68 -15.67
CA MET A 64 -15.24 6.03 -15.51
C MET A 64 -14.06 7.00 -15.56
N GLN A 65 -14.20 8.14 -16.25
CA GLN A 65 -13.17 9.20 -16.19
C GLN A 65 -13.06 9.81 -14.79
N VAL A 66 -14.19 9.97 -14.10
CA VAL A 66 -14.23 10.50 -12.73
C VAL A 66 -13.60 9.49 -11.75
N VAL A 67 -13.94 8.21 -11.89
CA VAL A 67 -13.38 7.14 -11.04
C VAL A 67 -11.87 7.00 -11.26
N GLY A 68 -11.41 6.98 -12.52
CA GLY A 68 -9.99 6.93 -12.83
C GLY A 68 -9.23 8.16 -12.31
N GLY A 69 -9.80 9.36 -12.45
CA GLY A 69 -9.24 10.59 -11.87
C GLY A 69 -9.12 10.53 -10.35
N PHE A 70 -10.12 9.99 -9.66
CA PHE A 70 -10.08 9.76 -8.21
C PHE A 70 -8.96 8.78 -7.81
N LEU A 71 -8.77 7.69 -8.56
CA LEU A 71 -7.68 6.74 -8.31
C LEU A 71 -6.31 7.38 -8.52
N ILE A 72 -6.11 8.17 -9.57
CA ILE A 72 -4.87 8.93 -9.80
C ILE A 72 -4.60 9.88 -8.63
N PHE A 73 -5.62 10.64 -8.20
CA PHE A 73 -5.49 11.55 -7.07
C PHE A 73 -5.09 10.81 -5.79
N TYR A 74 -5.71 9.66 -5.52
CA TYR A 74 -5.36 8.81 -4.38
C TYR A 74 -3.93 8.29 -4.44
N LEU A 75 -3.44 7.86 -5.61
CA LEU A 75 -2.05 7.42 -5.81
C LEU A 75 -1.05 8.58 -5.62
N LEU A 76 -1.37 9.79 -6.08
CA LEU A 76 -0.56 10.98 -5.81
C LEU A 76 -0.49 11.29 -4.30
N LEU A 77 -1.61 11.15 -3.58
CA LEU A 77 -1.65 11.31 -2.13
C LEU A 77 -0.78 10.25 -1.42
N LEU A 78 -0.78 9.00 -1.91
CA LEU A 78 0.10 7.95 -1.40
C LEU A 78 1.58 8.25 -1.62
N ILE A 79 1.96 8.86 -2.76
CA ILE A 79 3.33 9.35 -3.00
C ILE A 79 3.71 10.39 -1.94
N ILE A 80 2.84 11.38 -1.67
CA ILE A 80 3.08 12.40 -0.65
C ILE A 80 3.23 11.74 0.73
N CYS A 81 2.36 10.80 1.08
CA CYS A 81 2.41 10.05 2.33
C CYS A 81 3.70 9.24 2.48
N ALA A 82 4.22 8.66 1.40
CA ALA A 82 5.51 7.95 1.40
C ALA A 82 6.69 8.91 1.68
N LEU A 83 6.67 10.12 1.11
CA LEU A 83 7.68 11.14 1.39
C LEU A 83 7.61 11.63 2.84
N LEU A 84 6.40 11.88 3.36
CA LEU A 84 6.17 12.22 4.76
C LEU A 84 6.65 11.12 5.71
N MET A 85 6.46 9.85 5.34
CA MET A 85 6.98 8.72 6.12
C MET A 85 8.51 8.76 6.21
N VAL A 86 9.23 9.01 5.09
CA VAL A 86 10.70 9.13 5.11
C VAL A 86 11.15 10.29 5.98
N TYR A 87 10.47 11.44 5.88
CA TYR A 87 10.73 12.61 6.72
C TYR A 87 10.49 12.31 8.21
N GLY A 88 9.35 11.70 8.55
CA GLY A 88 9.00 11.30 9.91
C GLY A 88 9.99 10.32 10.52
N VAL A 89 10.50 9.38 9.72
CA VAL A 89 11.53 8.43 10.13
C VAL A 89 12.89 9.11 10.35
N LYS A 90 13.19 10.19 9.62
CA LYS A 90 14.40 10.99 9.81
C LYS A 90 14.33 11.81 11.10
N GLU A 91 13.23 12.54 11.30
CA GLU A 91 13.03 13.45 12.45
C GLU A 91 12.58 12.73 13.73
N GLY A 92 12.21 11.45 13.64
CA GLY A 92 11.77 10.69 14.82
C GLY A 92 10.33 10.99 15.26
N VAL A 93 9.52 11.58 14.39
CA VAL A 93 8.14 12.00 14.71
C VAL A 93 7.15 10.98 14.17
N ARG A 94 6.54 10.20 15.09
CA ARG A 94 5.61 9.10 14.75
C ARG A 94 4.37 9.53 13.97
N GLY A 95 3.90 10.77 14.15
CA GLY A 95 2.67 11.27 13.53
C GLY A 95 2.70 11.22 12.01
N TRP A 96 3.87 11.44 11.40
CA TRP A 96 4.04 11.42 9.95
C TRP A 96 3.95 10.03 9.31
N LEU A 97 4.01 8.95 10.10
CA LEU A 97 3.85 7.58 9.60
C LEU A 97 2.36 7.20 9.48
N LEU A 98 1.46 7.88 10.20
CA LEU A 98 0.04 7.54 10.25
C LEU A 98 -0.69 7.69 8.91
N PRO A 99 -0.51 8.77 8.13
CA PRO A 99 -1.19 8.91 6.84
C PRO A 99 -0.87 7.75 5.88
N TRP A 100 0.40 7.33 5.83
CA TRP A 100 0.80 6.18 5.03
C TRP A 100 0.19 4.87 5.57
N LEU A 101 0.21 4.64 6.88
CA LEU A 101 -0.38 3.43 7.48
C LEU A 101 -1.88 3.29 7.18
N VAL A 102 -2.65 4.39 7.27
CA VAL A 102 -4.08 4.38 6.96
C VAL A 102 -4.31 4.20 5.47
N GLY A 103 -3.60 4.96 4.63
CA GLY A 103 -3.71 4.84 3.18
C GLY A 103 -3.39 3.44 2.69
N TRP A 104 -2.25 2.88 3.10
CA TRP A 104 -1.82 1.54 2.66
C TRP A 104 -2.73 0.42 3.16
N PHE A 105 -3.36 0.59 4.32
CA PHE A 105 -4.36 -0.37 4.81
C PHE A 105 -5.60 -0.40 3.90
N ILE A 106 -6.05 0.77 3.40
CA ILE A 106 -7.15 0.84 2.43
C ILE A 106 -6.78 0.12 1.13
N VAL A 107 -5.53 0.21 0.67
CA VAL A 107 -5.03 -0.57 -0.49
C VAL A 107 -5.17 -2.07 -0.23
N CYS A 108 -4.77 -2.56 0.94
CA CYS A 108 -4.89 -3.98 1.29
C CYS A 108 -6.36 -4.43 1.33
N LEU A 109 -7.26 -3.61 1.89
CA LEU A 109 -8.70 -3.89 1.89
C LEU A 109 -9.28 -3.92 0.47
N PHE A 110 -8.86 -2.99 -0.39
CA PHE A 110 -9.25 -2.99 -1.79
C PHE A 110 -8.79 -4.26 -2.50
N GLN A 111 -7.53 -4.70 -2.30
CA GLN A 111 -7.03 -5.96 -2.87
C GLN A 111 -7.85 -7.17 -2.40
N LEU A 112 -8.24 -7.20 -1.12
CA LEU A 112 -9.07 -8.27 -0.58
C LEU A 112 -10.45 -8.28 -1.24
N ALA A 113 -11.15 -7.14 -1.24
CA ALA A 113 -12.49 -7.00 -1.81
C ALA A 113 -12.50 -7.29 -3.32
N PHE A 114 -11.51 -6.78 -4.05
CA PHE A 114 -11.36 -7.04 -5.48
C PHE A 114 -11.09 -8.53 -5.77
N GLY A 115 -10.25 -9.18 -4.98
CA GLY A 115 -10.01 -10.63 -5.11
C GLY A 115 -11.26 -11.46 -4.82
N LEU A 116 -12.04 -11.10 -3.80
CA LEU A 116 -13.32 -11.76 -3.50
C LEU A 116 -14.34 -11.53 -4.61
N TRP A 117 -14.39 -10.33 -5.19
CA TRP A 117 -15.26 -10.02 -6.31
C TRP A 117 -14.88 -10.79 -7.58
N LEU A 118 -13.58 -10.89 -7.90
CA LEU A 118 -13.10 -11.71 -9.02
C LEU A 118 -13.47 -13.18 -8.86
N LEU A 119 -13.27 -13.74 -7.66
CA LEU A 119 -13.63 -15.12 -7.38
C LEU A 119 -15.15 -15.33 -7.44
N GLY A 120 -15.93 -14.47 -6.77
CA GLY A 120 -17.39 -14.58 -6.75
C GLY A 120 -18.04 -14.42 -8.12
N GLY A 121 -17.54 -13.50 -8.94
CA GLY A 121 -18.11 -13.21 -10.26
C GLY A 121 -17.60 -14.12 -11.38
N TYR A 122 -16.34 -14.59 -11.29
CA TYR A 122 -15.62 -15.16 -12.44
C TYR A 122 -14.89 -16.48 -12.12
N TYR A 123 -15.22 -17.20 -11.03
CA TYR A 123 -14.55 -18.46 -10.66
C TYR A 123 -14.58 -19.55 -11.76
N ILE A 124 -15.52 -19.48 -12.71
CA ILE A 124 -15.62 -20.42 -13.83
C ILE A 124 -14.40 -20.29 -14.76
N TYR A 125 -13.80 -19.09 -14.83
CA TYR A 125 -12.60 -18.83 -15.62
C TYR A 125 -11.34 -19.07 -14.78
N LEU A 126 -10.57 -20.08 -15.14
CA LEU A 126 -9.34 -20.45 -14.41
C LEU A 126 -8.34 -19.29 -14.33
N ASP A 127 -8.26 -18.46 -15.38
CA ASP A 127 -7.39 -17.28 -15.42
C ASP A 127 -7.76 -16.25 -14.35
N SER A 128 -9.05 -16.11 -14.04
CA SER A 128 -9.53 -15.22 -12.97
C SER A 128 -9.18 -15.75 -11.58
N VAL A 129 -9.23 -17.07 -11.40
CA VAL A 129 -8.78 -17.73 -10.16
C VAL A 129 -7.27 -17.53 -9.97
N PHE A 130 -6.48 -17.75 -11.03
CA PHE A 130 -5.03 -17.51 -10.99
C PHE A 130 -4.68 -16.06 -10.67
N ALA A 131 -5.34 -15.10 -11.34
CA ALA A 131 -5.14 -13.68 -11.08
C ALA A 131 -5.50 -13.30 -9.62
N THR A 132 -6.57 -13.89 -9.08
CA THR A 132 -6.97 -13.71 -7.67
C THR A 132 -5.88 -14.18 -6.71
N LEU A 133 -5.28 -15.36 -6.95
CA LEU A 133 -4.18 -15.88 -6.15
C LEU A 133 -2.95 -14.97 -6.22
N CYS A 134 -2.57 -14.50 -7.41
CA CYS A 134 -1.49 -13.54 -7.58
C CYS A 134 -1.74 -12.23 -6.81
N ASN A 135 -2.97 -11.71 -6.86
CA ASN A 135 -3.36 -10.51 -6.12
C ASN A 135 -3.26 -10.73 -4.60
N TRP A 136 -3.69 -11.88 -4.07
CA TRP A 136 -3.58 -12.15 -2.63
C TRP A 136 -2.15 -12.44 -2.14
N LEU A 137 -1.31 -13.05 -2.98
CA LEU A 137 0.13 -13.14 -2.72
C LEU A 137 0.75 -11.75 -2.62
N TRP A 138 0.39 -10.87 -3.56
CA TRP A 138 0.84 -9.49 -3.53
C TRP A 138 0.29 -8.70 -2.33
N MET A 139 -0.98 -8.90 -1.97
CA MET A 139 -1.59 -8.35 -0.76
C MET A 139 -0.85 -8.79 0.50
N SER A 140 -0.42 -10.06 0.58
CA SER A 140 0.36 -10.58 1.72
C SER A 140 1.69 -9.84 1.87
N TYR A 141 2.37 -9.54 0.76
CA TYR A 141 3.55 -8.69 0.76
C TYR A 141 3.25 -7.26 1.24
N ASN A 142 2.13 -6.67 0.79
CA ASN A 142 1.72 -5.33 1.23
C ASN A 142 1.38 -5.27 2.73
N ILE A 143 0.72 -6.31 3.27
CA ILE A 143 0.47 -6.45 4.71
C ILE A 143 1.78 -6.54 5.48
N TYR A 144 2.76 -7.29 4.96
CA TYR A 144 4.08 -7.35 5.57
C TYR A 144 4.78 -5.98 5.59
N CYS A 145 4.79 -5.24 4.48
CA CYS A 145 5.29 -3.85 4.45
C CYS A 145 4.56 -2.96 5.48
N TRP A 146 3.25 -3.13 5.62
CA TRP A 146 2.47 -2.41 6.63
C TRP A 146 2.90 -2.74 8.06
N LEU A 147 3.15 -4.01 8.38
CA LEU A 147 3.66 -4.44 9.70
C LEU A 147 5.05 -3.87 10.01
N VAL A 148 5.92 -3.73 9.01
CA VAL A 148 7.25 -3.12 9.17
C VAL A 148 7.10 -1.65 9.56
N VAL A 149 6.28 -0.88 8.84
CA VAL A 149 6.04 0.54 9.17
C VAL A 149 5.33 0.69 10.53
N LEU A 150 4.37 -0.19 10.84
CA LEU A 150 3.71 -0.21 12.15
C LEU A 150 4.71 -0.51 13.28
N SER A 151 5.69 -1.37 13.03
CA SER A 151 6.77 -1.64 13.98
C SER A 151 7.59 -0.39 14.24
N MET A 152 7.93 0.37 13.20
CA MET A 152 8.62 1.66 13.35
C MET A 152 7.79 2.68 14.14
N TYR A 153 6.50 2.75 13.87
CA TYR A 153 5.57 3.58 14.63
C TYR A 153 5.55 3.22 16.13
N ARG A 154 5.50 1.93 16.46
CA ARG A 154 5.54 1.43 17.85
C ARG A 154 6.88 1.69 18.53
N ILE A 155 7.99 1.60 17.79
CA ILE A 155 9.33 1.95 18.30
C ILE A 155 9.36 3.43 18.70
N PHE A 156 8.90 4.33 17.83
CA PHE A 156 8.82 5.75 18.18
C PHE A 156 7.87 6.02 19.34
N ALA A 157 6.72 5.33 19.39
CA ALA A 157 5.80 5.47 20.52
C ALA A 157 6.44 5.12 21.87
N LYS A 158 7.31 4.09 21.90
CA LYS A 158 8.07 3.71 23.11
C LYS A 158 9.21 4.68 23.41
N LEU A 159 9.90 5.20 22.39
CA LEU A 159 10.98 6.18 22.59
C LEU A 159 10.44 7.53 23.08
N GLN A 160 9.22 7.88 22.69
CA GLN A 160 8.56 9.14 23.05
C GLN A 160 7.69 9.02 24.31
N SER A 161 7.49 7.82 24.86
CA SER A 161 6.75 7.69 26.11
C SER A 161 7.61 8.22 27.27
N PRO A 162 7.05 9.04 28.17
CA PRO A 162 7.79 9.49 29.34
C PRO A 162 8.22 8.27 30.17
N ASN A 163 9.49 8.22 30.57
CA ASN A 163 9.95 7.25 31.57
C ASN A 163 9.37 7.68 32.91
N ILE A 164 8.21 7.11 33.25
CA ILE A 164 7.67 7.21 34.61
C ILE A 164 8.43 6.18 35.43
N GLU A 165 9.63 6.53 35.83
CA GLU A 165 10.36 5.81 36.86
C GLU A 165 9.74 6.21 38.19
N LEU A 166 9.07 5.26 38.86
CA LEU A 166 8.55 5.48 40.21
C LEU A 166 9.76 5.53 41.14
N LEU A 167 10.33 6.72 41.31
CA LEU A 167 11.46 6.98 42.19
C LEU A 167 10.98 7.07 43.64
N TRP A 168 10.37 6.01 44.20
CA TRP A 168 10.20 5.85 45.64
C TRP A 168 9.97 4.36 46.02
N PRO A 169 10.42 3.90 47.21
CA PRO A 169 10.33 2.49 47.64
C PRO A 169 8.91 2.03 47.97
#